data_AF-A0A662IMD2-F1
#
_entry.id   AF-A0A662IMD2-F1
#
_cell.length_a   1.000
_cell.length_b   1.000
_cell.length_c   1.000
_cell.angle_alpha   90.00
_cell.angle_beta   90.00
_cell.angle_gamma   90.00
#
_symmetry.space_group_name_H-M   'P 1'
#
loop_
_entity.id
_entity.type
_entity.pdbx_description
1 polymer ?
#
loop_
_entity_poly.entity_id
_entity_poly.type
_entity_poly.pdbx_seq_one_letter_code
_entity_poly.pdbx_strand_id
1 'polypeptide(L)'
;MKKRRKGYPHTSDVMEAIMEILSDEVYVKPELFYDKVKAKLEDKGFKTSYLTVKRVWRVYEEMVRKGRIYDALGVVEGYGFDEEGYNESS
;
A
#
# COMPACT_ATOMS: atom_id res chain seq x y z
N MET A 1 -29.29 -6.81 0.18
CA MET A 1 -28.91 -6.42 -1.20
C MET A 1 -27.58 -7.08 -1.54
N LYS A 2 -27.49 -7.92 -2.59
CA LYS A 2 -26.19 -8.44 -3.06
C LYS A 2 -25.41 -7.26 -3.65
N LYS A 3 -24.33 -6.80 -3.00
CA LYS A 3 -23.38 -5.86 -3.61
C LYS A 3 -23.02 -6.44 -4.99
N ARG A 4 -23.33 -5.73 -6.07
CA ARG A 4 -22.86 -6.11 -7.41
C ARG A 4 -21.35 -6.27 -7.32
N ARG A 5 -20.83 -7.45 -7.66
CA ARG A 5 -19.39 -7.67 -7.72
C ARG A 5 -18.82 -6.63 -8.69
N LYS A 6 -18.00 -5.73 -8.18
CA LYS A 6 -17.22 -4.80 -8.98
C LYS A 6 -16.23 -5.62 -9.83
N GLY A 7 -15.80 -5.04 -10.95
CA GLY A 7 -14.82 -5.67 -11.83
C GLY A 7 -13.45 -5.85 -11.17
N TYR A 8 -12.42 -6.00 -12.00
CA TYR A 8 -11.05 -5.95 -11.53
C TYR A 8 -10.72 -4.53 -11.03
N PRO A 9 -10.03 -4.37 -9.88
CA PRO A 9 -9.74 -3.05 -9.35
C PRO A 9 -8.80 -2.27 -10.28
N HIS A 10 -9.15 -1.03 -10.58
CA HIS A 10 -8.26 -0.05 -11.20
C HIS A 10 -7.17 0.39 -10.21
N THR A 11 -6.15 1.06 -10.72
CA THR A 11 -5.07 1.60 -9.86
C THR A 11 -5.62 2.53 -8.78
N SER A 12 -6.59 3.40 -9.11
CA SER A 12 -7.25 4.26 -8.14
C SER A 12 -7.92 3.49 -6.99
N ASP A 13 -8.54 2.34 -7.28
CA ASP A 13 -9.19 1.51 -6.26
C ASP A 13 -8.16 0.89 -5.32
N VAL A 14 -7.01 0.46 -5.85
CA VAL A 14 -5.90 -0.07 -5.04
C VAL A 14 -5.30 1.04 -4.17
N MET A 15 -5.11 2.23 -4.72
CA MET A 15 -4.62 3.39 -3.97
C MET A 15 -5.57 3.75 -2.81
N GLU A 16 -6.87 3.78 -3.08
CA GLU A 16 -7.90 4.04 -2.07
C GLU A 16 -7.87 2.98 -0.96
N ALA A 17 -7.79 1.70 -1.32
CA ALA A 17 -7.66 0.62 -0.33
C ALA A 17 -6.40 0.74 0.53
N ILE A 18 -5.26 1.12 -0.06
CA ILE A 18 -4.01 1.36 0.67
C ILE A 18 -4.18 2.52 1.66
N MET A 19 -4.73 3.67 1.22
CA MET A 19 -4.93 4.84 2.09
C MET A 19 -5.84 4.52 3.28
N GLU A 20 -6.93 3.78 3.05
CA GLU A 20 -7.82 3.37 4.14
C GLU A 20 -7.12 2.48 5.15
N ILE A 21 -6.33 1.49 4.71
CA ILE A 21 -5.57 0.62 5.62
C ILE A 21 -4.59 1.43 6.47
N LEU A 22 -3.85 2.36 5.84
CA LEU A 22 -2.87 3.19 6.53
C LEU A 22 -3.51 4.23 7.46
N SER A 23 -4.77 4.60 7.21
CA SER A 23 -5.54 5.50 8.09
C SER A 23 -6.18 4.77 9.26
N ASP A 24 -6.64 3.53 9.03
CA ASP A 24 -7.28 2.69 10.04
C ASP A 24 -6.25 2.08 11.01
N GLU A 25 -5.02 1.83 10.55
CA GLU A 25 -4.00 1.11 11.30
C GLU A 25 -2.73 1.93 11.52
N VAL A 26 -2.36 2.15 12.79
CA VAL A 26 -1.14 2.89 13.18
C VAL A 26 0.13 2.17 12.71
N TYR A 27 0.11 0.84 12.64
CA TYR A 27 1.27 0.04 12.21
C TYR A 27 0.83 -1.18 11.40
N VAL A 28 1.38 -1.32 10.20
CA VAL A 28 1.15 -2.46 9.31
C VAL A 28 2.48 -3.16 9.04
N LYS A 29 2.54 -4.45 9.36
CA LYS A 29 3.70 -5.28 8.99
C LYS A 29 3.77 -5.42 7.46
N PRO A 30 4.93 -5.18 6.82
CA PRO A 30 5.09 -5.32 5.36
C PRO A 30 4.64 -6.68 4.82
N GLU A 31 4.90 -7.76 5.57
CA GLU A 31 4.54 -9.13 5.21
C GLU A 31 3.02 -9.35 5.08
N LEU A 32 2.22 -8.61 5.87
CA LEU A 32 0.76 -8.71 5.87
C LEU A 32 0.09 -7.68 4.95
N PHE A 33 0.86 -6.73 4.43
CA PHE A 33 0.32 -5.59 3.69
C PHE A 33 -0.50 -6.01 2.47
N TYR A 34 0.03 -6.95 1.68
CA TYR A 34 -0.67 -7.47 0.50
C TYR A 34 -2.02 -8.11 0.87
N ASP A 35 -2.04 -8.97 1.88
CA ASP A 35 -3.25 -9.69 2.28
C ASP A 35 -4.31 -8.73 2.80
N LYS A 36 -3.92 -7.68 3.52
CA LYS A 36 -4.81 -6.62 3.98
C LYS A 36 -5.41 -5.83 2.81
N VAL A 37 -4.59 -5.41 1.84
CA VAL A 37 -5.08 -4.71 0.64
C VAL A 37 -6.05 -5.59 -0.13
N LYS A 38 -5.73 -6.87 -0.29
CA LYS A 38 -6.59 -7.83 -0.97
C LYS A 38 -7.94 -7.99 -0.25
N ALA A 39 -7.93 -8.19 1.07
CA ALA A 39 -9.13 -8.32 1.88
C ALA A 39 -10.01 -7.06 1.79
N LYS A 40 -9.42 -5.87 1.92
CA LYS A 40 -10.14 -4.60 1.81
C LYS A 40 -10.81 -4.44 0.43
N LEU A 41 -10.15 -4.85 -0.65
CA LEU A 41 -10.72 -4.84 -2.00
C LEU A 41 -11.87 -5.85 -2.15
N GLU A 42 -11.75 -7.04 -1.56
CA GLU A 42 -12.80 -8.07 -1.55
C GLU A 42 -14.04 -7.61 -0.76
N ASP A 43 -13.85 -6.94 0.38
CA ASP A 43 -14.94 -6.36 1.19
C ASP A 43 -15.69 -5.23 0.47
N LYS A 44 -14.96 -4.47 -0.36
CA LYS A 44 -15.51 -3.48 -1.30
C LYS A 44 -16.21 -4.14 -2.50
N GLY A 45 -16.09 -5.45 -2.66
CA GLY A 45 -16.77 -6.25 -3.69
C GLY A 45 -16.00 -6.40 -5.00
N PHE A 46 -14.71 -6.08 -5.04
CA PHE A 46 -13.88 -6.24 -6.25
C PHE A 46 -13.47 -7.69 -6.50
N LYS A 47 -13.21 -8.01 -7.77
CA LYS A 47 -12.61 -9.30 -8.16
C LYS A 47 -11.08 -9.21 -8.10
N THR A 48 -10.48 -9.83 -7.08
CA THR A 48 -9.04 -9.84 -6.79
C THR A 48 -8.31 -11.08 -7.31
N SER A 49 -8.98 -12.00 -8.01
CA SER A 49 -8.39 -13.29 -8.44
C SER A 49 -7.11 -13.17 -9.28
N TYR A 50 -6.91 -12.03 -9.94
CA TYR A 50 -5.73 -11.72 -10.75
C TYR A 50 -4.86 -10.60 -10.15
N LEU A 51 -5.18 -10.16 -8.93
CA LEU A 51 -4.38 -9.16 -8.23
C LEU A 51 -3.09 -9.84 -7.76
N THR A 52 -1.95 -9.27 -8.15
CA THR A 52 -0.64 -9.81 -7.78
C THR A 52 0.02 -8.97 -6.71
N VAL A 53 0.86 -9.61 -5.89
CA VAL A 53 1.70 -8.96 -4.88
C VAL A 53 2.50 -7.81 -5.50
N LYS A 54 3.16 -8.07 -6.63
CA LYS A 54 3.95 -7.07 -7.38
C LYS A 54 3.13 -5.84 -7.77
N ARG A 55 1.87 -6.00 -8.18
CA ARG A 55 1.01 -4.87 -8.56
C ARG A 55 0.71 -3.97 -7.35
N VAL A 56 0.39 -4.57 -6.20
CA VAL A 56 0.09 -3.80 -4.98
C VAL A 56 1.32 -3.01 -4.53
N TRP A 57 2.48 -3.66 -4.47
CA TRP A 57 3.74 -3.00 -4.10
C TRP A 57 4.11 -1.87 -5.04
N ARG A 58 3.99 -2.07 -6.36
CA ARG A 58 4.24 -1.01 -7.32
C ARG A 58 3.32 0.20 -7.10
N VAL A 59 2.04 -0.03 -6.80
CA VAL A 59 1.11 1.07 -6.51
C VAL A 59 1.51 1.80 -5.23
N TYR A 60 1.85 1.08 -4.17
CA TYR A 60 2.35 1.67 -2.92
C TYR A 60 3.60 2.52 -3.14
N GLU A 61 4.61 1.96 -3.81
CA GLU A 61 5.85 2.67 -4.13
C GLU A 61 5.60 3.92 -4.97
N GLU A 62 4.75 3.83 -6.00
CA GLU A 62 4.36 4.99 -6.80
C GLU A 62 3.64 6.07 -5.96
N MET A 63 2.90 5.69 -4.92
CA MET A 63 2.25 6.64 -4.00
C MET A 63 3.27 7.36 -3.13
N VAL A 64 4.24 6.63 -2.57
CA VAL A 64 5.33 7.19 -1.74
C VAL A 64 6.19 8.14 -2.58
N ARG A 65 6.70 7.67 -3.73
CA ARG A 65 7.55 8.47 -4.62
C ARG A 65 6.88 9.74 -5.16
N LYS A 66 5.54 9.75 -5.26
CA LYS A 66 4.76 10.92 -5.68
C LYS A 66 4.33 11.82 -4.52
N GLY A 67 4.75 11.51 -3.28
CA GLY A 67 4.40 12.26 -2.08
C GLY A 67 2.92 12.19 -1.72
N ARG A 68 2.20 11.15 -2.17
CA ARG A 68 0.77 10.97 -1.83
C ARG A 68 0.56 10.38 -0.44
N ILE A 69 1.51 9.57 0.00
CA ILE A 69 1.59 8.99 1.34
C ILE A 69 3.06 9.04 1.80
N TYR A 70 3.29 9.01 3.11
CA TYR A 70 4.61 8.72 3.66
C TYR A 70 4.96 7.24 3.49
N ASP A 71 6.24 6.89 3.57
CA ASP A 71 6.67 5.49 3.61
C ASP A 71 6.34 4.84 4.97
N ALA A 72 5.04 4.59 5.19
CA ALA A 72 4.52 4.04 6.44
C ALA A 72 5.04 2.63 6.74
N LEU A 73 5.52 1.91 5.73
CA LEU A 73 6.09 0.57 5.84
C LEU A 73 7.61 0.58 5.99
N GLY A 74 8.29 1.70 5.69
CA GLY A 74 9.75 1.83 5.76
C GLY A 74 10.50 0.92 4.79
N VAL A 75 9.94 0.68 3.59
CA VAL A 75 10.48 -0.27 2.59
C VAL A 75 10.81 0.38 1.25
N VAL A 76 10.63 1.69 1.11
CA VAL A 76 10.94 2.42 -0.12
C VAL A 76 12.31 3.09 0.03
N GLU A 77 13.28 2.61 -0.75
CA GLU A 77 14.64 3.15 -0.77
C GLU A 77 14.64 4.68 -1.02
N GLY A 78 15.38 5.42 -0.19
CA GLY A 78 15.52 6.88 -0.28
C GLY A 78 14.30 7.70 0.16
N TYR A 79 13.29 7.06 0.76
CA TYR A 79 12.10 7.73 1.33
C TYR A 79 11.88 7.39 2.82
N GLY A 80 12.78 6.61 3.41
CA GLY A 80 12.81 6.31 4.84
C GLY A 80 13.63 7.31 5.64
N PHE A 81 13.61 7.19 6.97
CA PHE A 81 14.55 7.90 7.84
C PHE A 81 15.92 7.26 7.66
N ASP A 82 16.66 7.72 6.65
CA ASP A 82 18.04 7.30 6.44
C ASP A 82 18.84 7.78 7.66
N GLU A 83 19.23 6.87 8.56
CA GLU A 83 20.16 7.16 9.67
C GLU A 83 21.56 7.57 9.18
N GLU A 84 21.79 7.63 7.86
CA GLU A 84 23.03 8.06 7.24
C GLU A 84 23.15 9.61 7.19
N GLY A 85 23.18 10.21 8.39
CA GLY A 85 23.45 11.63 8.60
C GLY A 85 24.49 11.93 9.67
N TYR A 86 25.12 10.91 10.26
CA TYR A 86 26.26 11.06 11.18
C TYR A 86 27.51 10.45 10.56
N ASN A 87 28.04 11.09 9.51
CA ASN A 87 29.46 10.93 9.23
C ASN A 87 30.20 11.76 10.28
N GLU A 88 30.70 11.09 11.33
CA GLU A 88 31.65 11.66 12.28
C GLU A 88 32.79 12.29 11.49
N SER A 89 32.79 13.62 11.44
CA SER A 89 33.94 14.39 11.02
C SER A 89 35.01 14.21 12.10
N SER A 90 35.85 13.20 11.96
CA SER A 90 37.13 13.07 12.68
C SER A 90 38.26 13.70 11.89
#